data_AF-A0A9W9SAI9-F1
#
_entry.id   AF-A0A9W9SAI9-F1
#
_cell.length_a   1.000
_cell.length_b   1.000
_cell.length_c   1.000
_cell.angle_alpha   90.00
_cell.angle_beta   90.00
_cell.angle_gamma   90.00
#
_symmetry.space_group_name_H-M   'P 1'
#
loop_
_entity.id
_entity.type
_entity.pdbx_description
1 polymer ?
#
loop_
_entity_poly.entity_id
_entity_poly.type
_entity_poly.pdbx_seq_one_letter_code
_entity_poly.pdbx_strand_id
1 'polypeptide(L)'
;MLVDTPGDYNPYKDLYQYDAPVFGTFTTTDIAGSKFPHFKAVIYNDLEADNETFFRGELLISLRLMLGQLRKKKAPVILYYLFSPFYDIFGVADWGILYVLLISLAGNRARLLESYFDDQSESLIVRSSGLYELSDWVSTSKAFKTLAEYYLGDPAGNTA
;
A
#
# COMPACT_ATOMS: atom_id res chain seq x y z
N MET A 1 19.27 21.69 15.42
CA MET A 1 17.97 21.04 15.68
C MET A 1 17.06 21.46 14.56
N LEU A 2 17.06 20.71 13.45
CA LEU A 2 16.17 20.99 12.32
C LEU A 2 14.96 20.08 12.49
N VAL A 3 13.83 20.71 12.76
CA VAL A 3 12.52 20.05 12.78
C VAL A 3 12.14 19.92 11.31
N ASP A 4 12.33 18.73 10.74
CA ASP A 4 11.70 18.40 9.47
C ASP A 4 10.19 18.53 9.66
N THR A 5 9.62 19.58 9.08
CA THR A 5 8.17 19.72 8.99
C THR A 5 7.62 18.48 8.27
N PRO A 6 6.66 17.75 8.85
CA PRO A 6 6.04 16.60 8.19
C PRO A 6 5.35 17.10 6.91
N GLY A 7 6.00 16.89 5.75
CA GLY A 7 5.61 17.56 4.51
C GLY A 7 6.78 17.88 3.58
N ASP A 8 8.00 18.00 4.10
CA ASP A 8 9.16 18.25 3.25
C ASP A 8 9.70 16.93 2.65
N TYR A 9 9.18 16.59 1.47
CA TYR A 9 9.51 15.37 0.73
C TYR A 9 10.54 15.62 -0.39
N ASN A 10 11.65 16.25 -0.02
CA ASN A 10 12.81 16.48 -0.87
C ASN A 10 13.61 15.25 -1.39
N PRO A 11 13.46 13.99 -0.90
CA PRO A 11 14.28 12.88 -1.42
C PRO A 11 13.74 12.24 -2.72
N TYR A 12 12.53 12.59 -3.17
CA TYR A 12 11.91 12.04 -4.40
C TYR A 12 11.55 13.14 -5.40
N LYS A 13 12.52 14.00 -5.75
CA LYS A 13 12.30 15.15 -6.66
C LYS A 13 11.94 14.73 -8.08
N ASP A 14 12.32 13.52 -8.46
CA ASP A 14 12.03 12.95 -9.79
C ASP A 14 10.63 12.33 -9.87
N LEU A 15 9.90 12.24 -8.74
CA LEU A 15 8.48 11.89 -8.76
C LEU A 15 7.65 13.15 -9.03
N TYR A 16 6.77 13.08 -10.02
CA TYR A 16 5.91 14.17 -10.43
C TYR A 16 5.17 14.78 -9.22
N GLN A 17 5.51 16.03 -8.90
CA GLN A 17 4.94 16.79 -7.80
C GLN A 17 4.34 18.07 -8.39
N TYR A 18 3.03 18.18 -8.29
CA TYR A 18 2.28 19.40 -8.57
C TYR A 18 1.81 19.99 -7.21
N ASP A 19 1.44 21.27 -7.17
CA ASP A 19 0.90 21.93 -5.95
C ASP A 19 -0.53 21.46 -5.58
N ALA A 20 -1.26 20.95 -6.58
CA ALA A 20 -2.31 19.92 -6.50
C ALA A 20 -1.67 18.61 -6.99
N PRO A 21 -2.11 17.36 -6.76
CA PRO A 21 -3.37 16.99 -6.18
C PRO A 21 -3.36 17.13 -4.68
N VAL A 22 -4.54 17.44 -4.16
CA VAL A 22 -4.87 16.97 -2.82
C VAL A 22 -5.03 15.45 -2.94
N PHE A 23 -4.13 14.71 -2.31
CA PHE A 23 -4.26 13.26 -2.20
C PHE A 23 -4.37 12.87 -0.73
N GLY A 24 -5.19 11.88 -0.45
CA GLY A 24 -5.47 11.47 0.92
C GLY A 24 -6.01 10.06 0.99
N THR A 25 -5.91 9.47 2.18
CA THR A 25 -6.47 8.15 2.47
C THR A 25 -7.85 8.32 3.07
N PHE A 26 -8.87 7.77 2.42
CA PHE A 26 -10.25 7.76 2.93
C PHE A 26 -10.45 6.71 4.02
N THR A 27 -9.93 5.51 3.77
CA THR A 27 -10.05 4.39 4.70
C THR A 27 -8.78 3.56 4.67
N THR A 28 -8.43 3.02 5.82
CA THR A 28 -7.37 2.04 6.00
C THR A 28 -7.91 0.88 6.81
N THR A 29 -7.73 -0.33 6.31
CA THR A 29 -8.05 -1.56 7.03
C THR A 29 -6.77 -2.36 7.20
N ASP A 30 -6.43 -2.63 8.47
CA ASP A 30 -5.40 -3.60 8.85
C ASP A 30 -6.08 -4.95 8.98
N ILE A 31 -5.72 -5.92 8.13
CA ILE A 31 -6.29 -7.27 8.17
C ILE A 31 -5.30 -8.18 8.90
N ALA A 32 -5.71 -8.65 10.07
CA ALA A 32 -4.98 -9.66 10.83
C ALA A 32 -5.10 -11.02 10.11
N GLY A 33 -4.02 -11.47 9.48
CA GLY A 33 -3.91 -12.78 8.83
C GLY A 33 -2.86 -13.67 9.50
N SER A 34 -2.98 -14.99 9.31
CA SER A 34 -2.10 -15.99 9.96
C SER A 34 -0.69 -16.08 9.38
N LYS A 35 -0.43 -15.47 8.20
CA LYS A 35 0.90 -15.49 7.56
C LYS A 35 1.53 -14.11 7.33
N PHE A 36 0.78 -13.04 7.04
CA PHE A 36 1.36 -11.71 6.82
C PHE A 36 0.41 -10.56 7.22
N PRO A 37 0.92 -9.37 7.63
CA PRO A 37 0.10 -8.19 7.81
C PRO A 37 -0.26 -7.61 6.44
N HIS A 38 -1.55 -7.64 6.08
CA HIS A 38 -2.06 -7.03 4.86
C HIS A 38 -2.76 -5.73 5.20
N PHE A 39 -2.27 -4.63 4.62
CA PHE A 39 -2.96 -3.35 4.73
C PHE A 39 -3.70 -3.07 3.45
N LYS A 40 -4.95 -2.67 3.58
CA LYS A 40 -5.76 -2.19 2.46
C LYS A 40 -6.10 -0.73 2.70
N ALA A 41 -6.09 0.07 1.65
CA ALA A 41 -6.56 1.44 1.76
C ALA A 41 -7.24 1.90 0.48
N VAL A 42 -8.20 2.81 0.64
CA VAL A 42 -8.79 3.56 -0.47
C VAL A 42 -8.27 4.98 -0.38
N ILE A 43 -7.73 5.46 -1.48
CA ILE A 43 -7.13 6.78 -1.59
C ILE A 43 -7.81 7.54 -2.73
N TYR A 44 -7.73 8.86 -2.67
CA TYR A 44 -8.15 9.70 -3.79
C TYR A 44 -7.01 10.57 -4.27
N ASN A 45 -7.12 10.91 -5.54
CA ASN A 45 -6.29 11.84 -6.26
C ASN A 45 -7.22 12.65 -7.18
N ASP A 46 -7.08 13.98 -7.17
CA ASP A 46 -7.89 14.86 -8.02
C ASP A 46 -7.37 14.95 -9.47
N LEU A 47 -6.27 14.28 -9.79
CA LEU A 47 -5.74 14.15 -11.15
C LEU A 47 -6.36 12.97 -11.90
N GLU A 48 -6.41 13.12 -13.22
CA GLU A 48 -6.82 12.07 -14.16
C GLU A 48 -5.67 11.09 -14.39
N ALA A 49 -5.89 9.80 -14.10
CA ALA A 49 -4.85 8.79 -14.24
C ALA A 49 -4.69 8.28 -15.68
N ASP A 50 -3.45 7.90 -16.02
CA ASP A 50 -3.11 7.05 -17.17
C ASP A 50 -2.54 5.70 -16.72
N ASN A 51 -2.33 4.79 -17.67
CA ASN A 51 -1.81 3.44 -17.38
C ASN A 51 -0.26 3.41 -17.31
N GLU A 52 0.42 4.50 -17.64
CA GLU A 52 1.88 4.54 -17.81
C GLU A 52 2.59 5.13 -16.59
N THR A 53 1.87 5.93 -15.80
CA THR A 53 2.44 6.70 -14.70
C THR A 53 1.79 6.37 -13.37
N PHE A 54 2.59 6.42 -12.31
CA PHE A 54 2.13 6.38 -10.93
C PHE A 54 2.11 7.77 -10.35
N PHE A 55 1.06 8.09 -9.60
CA PHE A 55 1.05 9.31 -8.83
C PHE A 55 1.94 9.18 -7.62
N ARG A 56 2.62 10.27 -7.28
CA ARG A 56 3.39 10.36 -6.05
C ARG A 56 2.56 10.04 -4.81
N GLY A 57 1.28 10.44 -4.79
CA GLY A 57 0.37 10.13 -3.69
C GLY A 57 0.11 8.64 -3.50
N GLU A 58 0.06 7.87 -4.59
CA GLU A 58 -0.10 6.42 -4.55
C GLU A 58 1.14 5.75 -3.94
N LEU A 59 2.33 6.07 -4.45
CA LEU A 59 3.59 5.49 -3.97
C LEU A 59 3.90 5.89 -2.53
N LEU A 60 3.73 7.18 -2.18
CA LEU A 60 4.01 7.65 -0.83
C LEU A 60 3.07 7.04 0.20
N ILE A 61 1.78 6.85 -0.13
CA ILE A 61 0.85 6.19 0.79
C ILE A 61 1.25 4.73 0.97
N SER A 62 1.57 3.99 -0.09
CA SER A 62 2.08 2.61 0.01
C SER A 62 3.29 2.53 0.95
N LEU A 63 4.30 3.38 0.71
CA LEU A 63 5.52 3.43 1.53
C LEU A 63 5.24 3.78 3.00
N ARG A 64 4.34 4.74 3.26
CA ARG A 64 3.97 5.12 4.64
C ARG A 64 3.25 3.99 5.36
N LEU A 65 2.36 3.28 4.68
CA LEU A 65 1.66 2.12 5.25
C LEU A 65 2.65 0.99 5.56
N MET A 66 3.56 0.67 4.65
CA MET A 66 4.63 -0.30 4.87
C MET A 66 5.56 0.10 6.02
N LEU A 67 5.96 1.38 6.09
CA LEU A 67 6.75 1.89 7.21
C LEU A 67 5.98 1.80 8.54
N GLY A 68 4.68 2.03 8.51
CA GLY A 68 3.77 1.81 9.64
C GLY A 68 3.77 0.35 10.10
N GLN A 69 3.64 -0.59 9.17
CA GLN A 69 3.75 -2.03 9.45
C GLN A 69 5.12 -2.38 10.07
N LEU A 70 6.23 -1.85 9.53
CA LEU A 70 7.57 -2.07 10.08
C LEU A 70 7.72 -1.51 11.50
N ARG A 71 7.20 -0.31 11.76
CA ARG A 71 7.22 0.29 13.10
C ARG A 71 6.39 -0.53 14.08
N LYS A 72 5.22 -1.02 13.66
CA LYS A 72 4.41 -1.96 14.44
C LYS A 72 5.12 -3.28 14.69
N LYS A 73 5.92 -3.80 13.74
CA LYS A 73 6.76 -5.00 13.93
C LYS A 73 7.98 -4.76 14.82
N LYS A 74 8.49 -3.52 14.93
CA LYS A 74 9.58 -3.17 15.86
C LYS A 74 9.11 -2.97 17.30
N ALA A 75 7.85 -2.63 17.54
CA ALA A 75 7.29 -2.59 18.91
C ALA A 75 7.34 -3.96 19.64
N PRO A 76 7.03 -5.10 19.00
CA PRO A 76 7.23 -6.41 19.60
C PRO A 76 8.69 -6.90 19.56
N VAL A 77 9.66 -6.21 18.94
CA VAL A 77 11.09 -6.58 19.09
C VAL A 77 11.54 -6.45 20.54
N ILE A 78 10.99 -5.52 21.30
CA ILE A 78 11.22 -5.40 22.75
C ILE A 78 10.65 -6.62 23.50
N LEU A 79 9.51 -7.18 23.06
CA LEU A 79 8.99 -8.45 23.58
C LEU A 79 9.76 -9.67 23.04
N TYR A 80 10.23 -9.61 21.80
CA TYR A 80 10.96 -10.69 21.15
C TYR A 80 12.26 -10.99 21.90
N TYR A 81 13.02 -9.96 22.31
CA TYR A 81 14.18 -10.16 23.18
C TYR A 81 13.84 -10.75 24.55
N LEU A 82 12.62 -10.54 25.06
CA LEU A 82 12.16 -11.10 26.33
C LEU A 82 11.71 -12.58 26.22
N PHE A 83 11.25 -13.01 25.04
CA PHE A 83 10.71 -14.36 24.79
C PHE A 83 11.51 -15.16 23.74
N SER A 84 12.68 -14.64 23.34
CA SER A 84 13.53 -15.13 22.25
C SER A 84 13.98 -16.59 22.33
N PRO A 85 14.29 -17.22 23.50
CA PRO A 85 14.84 -18.57 23.48
C PRO A 85 13.84 -19.67 23.07
N PHE A 86 12.57 -19.34 22.82
CA PHE A 86 11.54 -20.31 22.42
C PHE A 86 11.18 -20.30 20.92
N TYR A 87 11.62 -19.30 20.14
CA TYR A 87 11.15 -19.10 18.77
C TYR A 87 12.04 -19.71 17.67
N ASP A 88 13.27 -20.12 17.98
CA ASP A 88 14.18 -20.81 17.03
C ASP A 88 13.80 -22.28 16.76
N ILE A 89 12.82 -22.84 17.48
CA ILE A 89 12.45 -24.27 17.36
C ILE A 89 11.45 -24.53 16.22
N PHE A 90 10.77 -23.51 15.68
CA PHE A 90 9.68 -23.66 14.71
C PHE A 90 9.95 -23.12 13.29
N GLY A 91 11.19 -22.75 12.95
CA GLY A 91 11.57 -22.49 11.55
C GLY A 91 10.75 -21.37 10.88
N VAL A 92 10.72 -20.17 11.47
CA VAL A 92 10.07 -19.01 10.87
C VAL A 92 11.12 -18.14 10.20
N ALA A 93 11.50 -18.52 8.98
CA ALA A 93 12.25 -17.68 8.05
C ALA A 93 11.35 -16.83 7.15
N ASP A 94 10.05 -16.70 7.47
CA ASP A 94 9.12 -15.79 6.79
C ASP A 94 9.28 -14.37 7.38
N TRP A 95 10.29 -13.63 6.93
CA TRP A 95 10.35 -12.18 7.16
C TRP A 95 9.17 -11.55 6.42
N GLY A 96 8.06 -11.41 7.13
CA GLY A 96 6.77 -11.27 6.50
C GLY A 96 6.68 -10.16 5.46
N ILE A 97 6.39 -10.54 4.22
CA ILE A 97 6.16 -9.65 3.09
C ILE A 97 5.17 -8.56 3.53
N LEU A 98 5.61 -7.31 3.42
CA LEU A 98 4.79 -6.14 3.73
C LEU A 98 3.88 -5.88 2.54
N TYR A 99 2.69 -6.44 2.58
CA TYR A 99 1.77 -6.33 1.47
C TYR A 99 0.77 -5.20 1.70
N VAL A 100 0.68 -4.31 0.72
CA VAL A 100 -0.26 -3.19 0.69
C VAL A 100 -1.09 -3.24 -0.58
N LEU A 101 -2.41 -3.22 -0.42
CA LEU A 101 -3.38 -3.05 -1.49
C LEU A 101 -3.95 -1.64 -1.43
N LEU A 102 -3.77 -0.85 -2.49
CA LEU A 102 -4.41 0.45 -2.63
C LEU A 102 -5.47 0.40 -3.72
N ILE A 103 -6.63 0.98 -3.43
CA ILE A 103 -7.58 1.42 -4.44
C ILE A 103 -7.34 2.91 -4.63
N SER A 104 -6.86 3.30 -5.80
CA SER A 104 -6.65 4.69 -6.18
C SER A 104 -7.84 5.18 -6.99
N LEU A 105 -8.56 6.16 -6.45
CA LEU A 105 -9.61 6.90 -7.15
C LEU A 105 -8.98 8.16 -7.74
N ALA A 106 -8.95 8.27 -9.06
CA ALA A 106 -8.22 9.29 -9.81
C ALA A 106 -9.13 9.94 -10.85
N GLY A 107 -9.71 11.09 -10.51
CA GLY A 107 -10.67 11.77 -11.38
C GLY A 107 -11.88 10.88 -11.69
N ASN A 108 -12.13 10.60 -12.97
CA ASN A 108 -13.21 9.69 -13.39
C ASN A 108 -12.76 8.24 -13.56
N ARG A 109 -11.60 7.88 -13.00
CA ARG A 109 -11.03 6.53 -13.10
C ARG A 109 -10.66 5.97 -11.75
N ALA A 110 -10.45 4.67 -11.71
CA ALA A 110 -9.84 4.02 -10.57
C ALA A 110 -8.85 2.94 -11.01
N ARG A 111 -7.93 2.56 -10.12
CA ARG A 111 -7.07 1.39 -10.29
C ARG A 111 -6.75 0.73 -8.97
N LEU A 112 -6.39 -0.54 -9.06
CA LEU A 112 -5.81 -1.31 -7.98
C LEU A 112 -4.28 -1.20 -8.06
N LEU A 113 -3.64 -0.94 -6.93
CA LEU A 113 -2.20 -1.01 -6.79
C LEU A 113 -1.84 -2.04 -5.72
N GLU A 114 -1.00 -2.98 -6.09
CA GLU A 114 -0.41 -3.94 -5.17
C GLU A 114 1.04 -3.56 -4.95
N SER A 115 1.45 -3.38 -3.71
CA SER A 115 2.80 -3.02 -3.35
C SER A 115 3.35 -4.02 -2.34
N TYR A 116 4.54 -4.55 -2.60
CA TYR A 116 5.24 -5.42 -1.66
C TYR A 116 6.76 -5.36 -1.88
N PHE A 117 7.52 -5.67 -0.82
CA PHE A 117 8.96 -5.83 -0.94
C PHE A 117 9.28 -7.27 -1.35
N ASP A 118 10.04 -7.40 -2.45
CA ASP A 118 10.64 -8.65 -2.87
C ASP A 118 12.01 -8.78 -2.22
N ASP A 119 12.18 -9.84 -1.44
CA ASP A 119 13.42 -10.10 -0.69
C ASP A 119 14.57 -10.53 -1.61
N GLN A 120 14.26 -11.17 -2.74
CA GLN A 120 15.26 -11.63 -3.71
C GLN A 120 15.87 -10.48 -4.50
N SER A 121 15.06 -9.52 -4.95
CA SER A 121 15.52 -8.35 -5.70
C SER A 121 15.82 -7.13 -4.83
N GLU A 122 15.60 -7.23 -3.52
CA GLU A 122 15.71 -6.13 -2.53
C GLU A 122 14.95 -4.85 -2.95
N SER A 123 13.91 -5.00 -3.76
CA SER A 123 13.23 -3.91 -4.44
C SER A 123 11.76 -3.85 -4.04
N LEU A 124 11.23 -2.62 -3.98
CA LEU A 124 9.78 -2.43 -3.87
C LEU A 124 9.15 -2.74 -5.22
N ILE A 125 8.32 -3.78 -5.25
CA ILE A 125 7.49 -4.11 -6.40
C ILE A 125 6.15 -3.40 -6.27
N VAL A 126 5.79 -2.62 -7.28
CA VAL A 126 4.46 -2.00 -7.40
C VAL A 126 3.82 -2.50 -8.69
N ARG A 127 2.68 -3.16 -8.56
CA ARG A 127 1.87 -3.64 -9.68
C ARG A 127 0.60 -2.81 -9.77
N SER A 128 0.19 -2.51 -10.98
CA SER A 128 -1.05 -1.80 -11.27
C SER A 128 -2.01 -2.71 -12.02
N SER A 129 -3.29 -2.63 -11.71
CA SER A 129 -4.31 -3.00 -12.68
C SER A 129 -4.33 -2.00 -13.84
N GLY A 130 -5.07 -2.32 -14.90
CA GLY A 130 -5.55 -1.29 -15.81
C GLY A 130 -6.53 -0.34 -15.11
N LEU A 131 -6.77 0.81 -15.75
CA LEU A 131 -7.76 1.78 -15.27
C LEU A 131 -9.20 1.28 -15.49
N TYR A 132 -9.98 1.35 -14.43
CA TYR A 132 -11.42 1.21 -14.45
C TYR A 132 -12.05 2.58 -14.69
N GLU A 133 -13.00 2.64 -15.61
CA GLU A 133 -13.75 3.86 -15.90
C GLU A 133 -14.91 4.03 -14.91
N LEU A 134 -15.10 5.27 -14.42
CA LEU A 134 -16.14 5.70 -13.49
C LEU A 134 -16.99 6.84 -14.09
N SER A 135 -17.09 6.90 -15.42
CA SER A 135 -17.74 8.01 -16.13
C SER A 135 -19.27 7.85 -16.22
N ASP A 136 -19.77 6.61 -16.23
CA ASP A 136 -21.19 6.30 -16.32
C ASP A 136 -21.61 5.24 -15.29
N TRP A 137 -22.92 5.08 -15.10
CA TRP A 137 -23.47 4.16 -14.10
C TRP A 137 -23.06 2.70 -14.31
N VAL A 138 -23.01 2.23 -15.55
CA VAL A 138 -22.71 0.83 -15.88
C VAL A 138 -21.23 0.53 -15.63
N SER A 139 -20.33 1.40 -16.12
CA SER A 139 -18.89 1.28 -15.88
C SER A 139 -18.57 1.40 -14.39
N THR A 140 -19.14 2.40 -13.72
CA THR A 140 -18.96 2.63 -12.27
C THR A 140 -19.44 1.44 -11.45
N SER A 141 -20.62 0.90 -11.72
CA SER A 141 -21.16 -0.24 -10.97
C SER A 141 -20.28 -1.49 -11.11
N LYS A 142 -19.79 -1.76 -12.32
CA LYS A 142 -18.86 -2.87 -12.58
C LYS A 142 -17.53 -2.66 -11.87
N ALA A 143 -16.94 -1.47 -12.00
CA ALA A 143 -15.71 -1.10 -11.33
C ALA A 143 -15.84 -1.24 -9.82
N PHE A 144 -16.91 -0.69 -9.23
CA PHE A 144 -17.17 -0.75 -7.80
C PHE A 144 -17.30 -2.18 -7.30
N LYS A 145 -18.02 -3.04 -8.03
CA LYS A 145 -18.12 -4.47 -7.67
C LYS A 145 -16.75 -5.14 -7.63
N THR A 146 -15.95 -4.97 -8.69
CA THR A 146 -14.60 -5.54 -8.76
C THR A 146 -13.70 -5.00 -7.64
N LEU A 147 -13.67 -3.68 -7.44
CA LEU A 147 -12.87 -3.05 -6.39
C LEU A 147 -13.30 -3.51 -4.98
N ALA A 148 -14.60 -3.66 -4.74
CA ALA A 148 -15.12 -4.19 -3.48
C ALA A 148 -14.73 -5.65 -3.25
N GLU A 149 -14.76 -6.49 -4.29
CA GLU A 149 -14.29 -7.88 -4.23
C GLU A 149 -12.81 -7.95 -3.82
N TYR A 150 -11.94 -7.10 -4.39
CA TYR A 150 -10.54 -7.00 -3.96
C TYR A 150 -10.39 -6.45 -2.52
N TYR A 151 -11.15 -5.43 -2.15
CA TYR A 151 -11.04 -4.81 -0.84
C TYR A 151 -11.53 -5.72 0.29
N LEU A 152 -12.67 -6.38 0.09
CA LEU A 152 -13.30 -7.25 1.09
C LEU A 152 -12.82 -8.70 1.01
N GLY A 153 -12.22 -9.10 -0.12
CA GLY A 153 -11.69 -10.45 -0.31
C GLY A 153 -10.50 -10.74 0.59
N ASP A 154 -10.06 -11.98 0.54
CA ASP A 154 -8.85 -12.42 1.20
C ASP A 154 -7.62 -11.63 0.71
N PRO A 155 -6.51 -11.68 1.45
CA PRO A 155 -5.27 -11.08 0.98
C PRO A 155 -4.91 -11.52 -0.44
N ALA A 156 -4.77 -10.56 -1.35
CA ALA A 156 -4.27 -10.78 -2.70
C ALA A 156 -2.74 -10.85 -2.71
N GLY A 157 -2.15 -11.45 -3.75
CA GLY A 157 -0.71 -11.65 -3.91
C GLY A 157 -0.26 -13.06 -3.50
N ASN A 158 0.52 -13.72 -4.36
CA ASN A 158 1.20 -14.95 -4.00
C ASN A 158 2.33 -14.60 -3.02
N THR A 159 2.14 -14.90 -1.74
CA THR A 159 3.14 -14.74 -0.68
C THR A 159 3.86 -16.06 -0.40
N ALA A 160 4.09 -16.87 -1.43
CA ALA A 160 4.78 -18.15 -1.35
C ALA A 160 6.19 -18.04 -1.95
#